data_AF-U5EJ67-F1
#
_entry.id   AF-U5EJ67-F1
#
_cell.length_a   1.000
_cell.length_b   1.000
_cell.length_c   1.000
_cell.angle_alpha   90.00
_cell.angle_beta   90.00
_cell.angle_gamma   90.00
#
_symmetry.space_group_name_H-M   'P 1'
#
loop_
_entity.id
_entity.type
_entity.pdbx_description
1 polymer ?
#
loop_
_entity_poly.entity_id
_entity_poly.type
_entity_poly.pdbx_seq_one_letter_code
_entity_poly.pdbx_strand_id
1 'polypeptide(L)'
;MKFLILLICITFVSAETLTEVVIKYFGECKQSLSVPDENRLAEYKQTIMPDEEPHQCFTHCVGQKFNIFDDTNEAKLDFFEKTYTPEVNDQVKICLNDIKNRDNKCKWTYDFIKCARVHMPNPFEKKNTVQKA
;
A
#
# COMPACT_ATOMS: atom_id res chain seq x y z
N MET A 1 6.89 24.65 -50.48
CA MET A 1 7.49 25.19 -49.23
C MET A 1 6.38 25.72 -48.35
N LYS A 2 6.54 25.53 -47.04
CA LYS A 2 5.94 26.29 -45.94
C LYS A 2 4.57 25.83 -45.38
N PHE A 3 4.68 25.37 -44.12
CA PHE A 3 3.66 25.18 -43.07
C PHE A 3 2.67 24.04 -43.35
N LEU A 4 2.72 22.91 -42.65
CA LEU A 4 2.29 22.79 -41.25
C LEU A 4 2.90 21.50 -40.64
N ILE A 5 4.15 21.57 -40.19
CA ILE A 5 4.66 20.69 -39.14
C ILE A 5 4.16 21.34 -37.83
N LEU A 6 2.92 21.10 -37.47
CA LEU A 6 2.33 21.61 -36.23
C LEU A 6 2.06 20.41 -35.30
N LEU A 7 3.10 20.09 -34.54
CA LEU A 7 3.04 19.68 -33.14
C LEU A 7 1.87 18.76 -32.77
N ILE A 8 1.93 17.51 -33.21
CA ILE A 8 1.35 16.39 -32.48
C ILE A 8 2.29 16.12 -31.29
N CYS A 9 2.37 17.06 -30.34
CA CYS A 9 2.82 16.77 -28.99
C CYS A 9 1.61 16.19 -28.24
N ILE A 10 1.20 14.98 -28.63
CA ILE A 10 0.38 14.15 -27.75
C ILE A 10 1.30 13.84 -26.58
N THR A 11 1.20 14.62 -25.51
CA THR A 11 1.72 14.22 -24.21
C THR A 11 0.94 12.98 -23.82
N PHE A 12 1.51 11.81 -24.12
CA PHE A 12 1.07 10.55 -23.55
C PHE A 12 1.26 10.68 -22.04
N VAL A 13 0.19 11.09 -21.34
CA VAL A 13 0.07 10.83 -19.91
C VAL A 13 -0.11 9.32 -19.82
N SER A 14 1.00 8.59 -19.66
CA SER A 14 0.95 7.17 -19.35
C SER A 14 0.33 7.05 -17.97
N ALA A 15 -0.89 6.53 -17.88
CA ALA A 15 -1.45 6.10 -16.61
C ALA A 15 -0.57 4.93 -16.10
N GLU A 16 0.16 5.14 -15.01
CA GLU A 16 0.91 4.07 -14.34
C GLU A 16 -0.09 2.98 -13.88
N THR A 17 0.25 1.71 -14.11
CA THR A 17 -0.57 0.60 -13.58
C THR A 17 -0.40 0.48 -12.07
N LEU A 18 -1.39 -0.05 -11.35
CA LEU A 18 -1.28 -0.30 -9.90
C LEU A 18 -0.04 -1.14 -9.55
N THR A 19 0.31 -2.10 -10.40
CA THR A 19 1.51 -2.94 -10.23
C THR A 19 2.80 -2.13 -10.32
N GLU A 20 2.92 -1.24 -11.30
CA GLU A 20 4.08 -0.37 -11.46
C GLU A 20 4.22 0.61 -10.28
N VAL A 21 3.11 1.20 -9.83
CA VAL A 21 3.08 2.07 -8.64
C VAL A 21 3.54 1.32 -7.39
N VAL A 22 3.04 0.09 -7.16
CA VAL A 22 3.46 -0.75 -6.02
C VAL A 22 4.95 -1.06 -6.09
N ILE A 23 5.46 -1.48 -7.25
CA ILE A 23 6.88 -1.82 -7.41
C ILE A 23 7.76 -0.58 -7.14
N LYS A 24 7.36 0.58 -7.67
CA LYS A 24 8.04 1.86 -7.49
C LYS A 24 8.13 2.25 -6.02
N TYR A 25 7.00 2.32 -5.31
CA TYR A 25 6.97 2.72 -3.90
C TYR A 25 7.72 1.72 -2.99
N PHE A 26 7.63 0.42 -3.27
CA PHE A 26 8.40 -0.58 -2.55
C PHE A 26 9.91 -0.38 -2.80
N GLY A 27 10.32 -0.11 -4.04
CA GLY A 27 11.71 0.20 -4.39
C GLY A 27 12.25 1.41 -3.64
N GLU A 28 11.53 2.53 -3.68
CA GLU A 28 11.90 3.77 -2.99
C GLU A 28 12.05 3.57 -1.47
N CYS A 29 11.10 2.88 -0.84
CA CYS A 29 11.13 2.63 0.60
C CYS A 29 12.24 1.66 1.02
N LYS A 30 12.52 0.62 0.22
CA LYS A 30 13.65 -0.28 0.47
C LYS A 30 14.97 0.50 0.42
N GLN A 31 15.16 1.32 -0.62
CA GLN A 31 16.36 2.12 -0.79
C GLN A 31 16.56 3.10 0.37
N SER A 32 15.50 3.82 0.77
CA SER A 32 15.57 4.81 1.84
C SER A 32 15.93 4.21 3.20
N LEU A 33 15.50 2.98 3.48
CA LEU A 33 15.68 2.31 4.78
C LEU A 33 16.83 1.30 4.78
N SER A 34 17.57 1.19 3.67
CA SER A 34 18.62 0.18 3.49
C SER A 34 18.15 -1.24 3.83
N VAL A 35 16.88 -1.55 3.53
CA VAL A 35 16.33 -2.90 3.74
C VAL A 35 17.06 -3.84 2.78
N PRO A 36 17.67 -4.95 3.27
CA PRO A 36 18.36 -5.90 2.41
C PRO A 36 17.48 -6.33 1.25
N ASP A 37 18.07 -6.43 0.05
CA ASP A 37 17.37 -6.77 -1.19
C ASP A 37 17.02 -8.27 -1.29
N GLU A 38 16.75 -8.90 -0.14
CA GLU A 38 16.15 -10.21 -0.08
C GLU A 38 14.81 -10.12 -0.82
N ASN A 39 14.54 -11.09 -1.69
CA ASN A 39 13.37 -11.19 -2.57
C ASN A 39 12.04 -11.39 -1.82
N ARG A 40 11.87 -10.73 -0.66
CA ARG A 40 10.68 -10.72 0.18
C ARG A 40 9.52 -9.97 -0.44
N LEU A 41 9.62 -9.44 -1.66
CA LEU A 41 8.47 -8.86 -2.35
C LEU A 41 7.32 -9.87 -2.48
N ALA A 42 7.63 -11.16 -2.64
CA ALA A 42 6.64 -12.24 -2.62
C ALA A 42 6.06 -12.49 -1.21
N GLU A 43 6.90 -12.42 -0.17
CA GLU A 43 6.48 -12.54 1.24
C GLU A 43 5.66 -11.33 1.70
N TYR A 44 5.98 -10.12 1.24
CA TYR A 44 5.20 -8.91 1.48
C TYR A 44 3.82 -8.98 0.84
N LYS A 45 3.72 -9.68 -0.31
CA LYS A 45 2.46 -9.94 -1.01
C LYS A 45 1.61 -11.01 -0.31
N GLN A 46 2.22 -12.03 0.30
CA GLN A 46 1.50 -13.21 0.79
C GLN A 46 1.36 -13.32 2.31
N THR A 47 2.27 -12.70 3.08
CA THR A 47 2.35 -12.84 4.54
C THR A 47 2.41 -11.48 5.24
N ILE A 48 2.09 -11.48 6.53
CA ILE A 48 2.34 -10.36 7.43
C ILE A 48 3.86 -10.14 7.44
N MET A 49 4.30 -8.91 7.17
CA MET A 49 5.72 -8.54 7.24
C MET A 49 6.33 -8.91 8.60
N PRO A 50 7.64 -9.16 8.70
CA PRO A 50 8.28 -9.35 10.01
C PRO A 50 8.01 -8.17 10.95
N ASP A 51 7.85 -8.46 12.25
CA ASP A 51 7.53 -7.49 13.30
C ASP A 51 8.79 -6.86 13.93
N GLU A 52 9.85 -6.71 13.14
CA GLU A 52 11.14 -6.21 13.58
C GLU A 52 11.67 -5.15 12.61
N GLU A 53 12.46 -4.21 13.11
CA GLU A 53 13.15 -3.26 12.24
C GLU A 53 14.08 -4.00 11.27
N PRO A 54 14.20 -3.54 10.01
CA PRO A 54 13.62 -2.32 9.43
C PRO A 54 12.19 -2.48 8.85
N HIS A 55 11.54 -3.64 8.98
CA HIS A 55 10.29 -4.00 8.28
C HIS A 55 9.07 -3.21 8.74
N GLN A 56 9.00 -2.86 10.03
CA GLN A 56 7.96 -1.99 10.56
C GLN A 56 8.04 -0.59 9.90
N CYS A 57 9.24 -0.02 9.80
CA CYS A 57 9.44 1.27 9.14
C CYS A 57 9.24 1.17 7.62
N PHE A 58 9.52 0.02 7.01
CA PHE A 58 9.20 -0.23 5.61
C PHE A 58 7.68 -0.18 5.37
N THR A 59 6.88 -0.81 6.24
CA THR A 59 5.40 -0.73 6.18
C THR A 59 4.92 0.71 6.28
N HIS A 60 5.51 1.47 7.21
CA HIS A 60 5.18 2.88 7.40
C HIS A 60 5.48 3.73 6.16
N CYS A 61 6.69 3.60 5.59
CA CYS A 61 7.07 4.31 4.38
C CYS A 61 6.12 4.00 3.21
N VAL A 62 5.80 2.72 2.98
CA VAL A 62 4.89 2.31 1.92
C VAL A 62 3.49 2.90 2.15
N GLY A 63 2.99 2.85 3.39
CA GLY A 63 1.70 3.44 3.76
C GLY A 63 1.62 4.94 3.49
N GLN A 64 2.69 5.70 3.78
CA GLN A 64 2.77 7.12 3.46
C GLN A 64 2.75 7.36 1.94
N LYS A 65 3.48 6.55 1.16
CA LYS A 65 3.49 6.67 -0.32
C LYS A 65 2.11 6.42 -0.94
N PHE A 66 1.35 5.47 -0.38
CA PHE A 66 -0.03 5.21 -0.78
C PHE A 66 -1.05 6.16 -0.16
N ASN A 67 -0.60 7.15 0.62
CA ASN A 67 -1.47 8.12 1.29
C ASN A 67 -2.50 7.43 2.22
N ILE A 68 -2.12 6.28 2.80
CA ILE A 68 -2.89 5.58 3.83
C ILE A 68 -2.75 6.31 5.17
N PHE A 69 -1.61 6.98 5.37
CA PHE A 69 -1.35 7.86 6.50
C PHE A 69 -1.13 9.28 6.01
N ASP A 70 -1.59 10.26 6.78
CA ASP A 70 -1.30 11.67 6.52
C ASP A 70 0.08 12.12 7.05
N ASP A 71 0.42 13.39 6.84
CA ASP A 71 1.69 13.96 7.30
C ASP A 71 1.81 13.99 8.84
N THR A 72 0.69 13.95 9.55
CA THR A 72 0.61 13.82 11.01
C THR A 72 0.74 12.37 11.48
N ASN A 73 0.69 11.40 10.55
CA ASN A 73 0.65 9.95 10.78
C ASN A 73 -0.67 9.48 11.37
N GLU A 74 -1.76 10.14 11.02
CA GLU A 74 -3.11 9.64 11.24
C GLU A 74 -3.55 8.79 10.04
N ALA A 75 -4.28 7.70 10.29
CA ALA A 75 -4.81 6.86 9.22
C ALA A 75 -5.93 7.57 8.46
N LYS A 76 -5.82 7.63 7.12
CA LYS A 76 -6.85 8.20 6.25
C LYS A 76 -7.97 7.19 6.02
N LEU A 77 -8.98 7.23 6.89
CA LEU A 77 -10.13 6.33 6.80
C LEU A 77 -10.89 6.46 5.46
N ASP A 78 -10.92 7.64 4.86
CA ASP A 78 -11.48 7.89 3.52
C ASP A 78 -10.97 6.91 2.45
N PHE A 79 -9.69 6.50 2.51
CA PHE A 79 -9.14 5.54 1.57
C PHE A 79 -9.82 4.18 1.73
N PHE A 80 -9.94 3.71 2.97
CA PHE A 80 -10.59 2.45 3.29
C PHE A 80 -12.08 2.50 2.95
N GLU A 81 -12.76 3.58 3.34
CA GLU A 81 -14.19 3.78 3.11
C GLU A 81 -14.59 3.78 1.64
N LYS A 82 -13.71 4.30 0.76
CA LYS A 82 -13.92 4.26 -0.70
C LYS A 82 -13.58 2.91 -1.33
N THR A 83 -12.76 2.09 -0.67
CA THR A 83 -12.18 0.87 -1.25
C THR A 83 -12.91 -0.39 -0.81
N TYR A 84 -13.37 -0.44 0.44
CA TYR A 84 -13.90 -1.66 1.08
C TYR A 84 -15.35 -1.50 1.54
N THR A 85 -15.98 -2.65 1.84
CA THR A 85 -17.36 -2.70 2.35
C THR A 85 -17.47 -2.07 3.74
N PRO A 86 -18.66 -1.61 4.17
CA PRO A 86 -18.87 -1.07 5.52
C PRO A 86 -18.39 -2.00 6.63
N GLU A 87 -18.63 -3.31 6.51
CA GLU A 87 -18.18 -4.32 7.47
C GLU A 87 -16.65 -4.33 7.63
N VAL A 88 -15.90 -4.30 6.53
CA VAL A 88 -14.43 -4.22 6.58
C VAL A 88 -13.99 -2.89 7.19
N ASN A 89 -14.64 -1.79 6.83
CA ASN A 89 -14.31 -0.47 7.37
C ASN A 89 -14.54 -0.37 8.87
N ASP A 90 -15.58 -1.01 9.41
CA ASP A 90 -15.83 -1.08 10.84
C ASP A 90 -14.71 -1.83 11.57
N GLN A 91 -14.23 -2.94 11.00
CA GLN A 91 -13.07 -3.66 11.55
C GLN A 91 -11.78 -2.83 11.49
N VAL A 92 -11.55 -2.09 10.40
CA VAL A 92 -10.42 -1.16 10.28
C VAL A 92 -10.46 -0.09 11.38
N LYS A 93 -11.65 0.46 11.68
CA LYS A 93 -11.85 1.44 12.76
C LYS A 93 -11.55 0.83 14.13
N ILE A 94 -11.96 -0.42 14.38
CA ILE A 94 -11.62 -1.14 15.61
C ILE A 94 -10.10 -1.28 15.75
N CYS A 95 -9.42 -1.77 14.71
CA CYS A 95 -7.96 -1.89 14.68
C CYS A 95 -7.24 -0.56 14.97
N LEU A 96 -7.75 0.55 14.42
CA LEU A 96 -7.16 1.88 14.66
C LEU A 96 -7.34 2.35 16.11
N ASN A 97 -8.49 2.05 16.72
CA ASN A 97 -8.85 2.50 18.07
C ASN A 97 -8.23 1.65 19.19
N ASP A 98 -7.88 0.39 18.91
CA ASP A 98 -7.26 -0.50 19.89
C ASP A 98 -5.80 -0.15 20.19
N ILE A 99 -5.11 0.53 19.26
CA ILE A 99 -3.72 0.93 19.43
C ILE A 99 -3.63 2.22 20.27
N LYS A 100 -3.23 2.07 21.53
CA LYS A 100 -3.16 3.18 22.50
C LYS A 100 -1.85 3.95 22.48
N ASN A 101 -0.73 3.29 22.18
CA ASN A 101 0.58 3.95 22.07
C ASN A 101 0.90 4.19 20.59
N ARG A 102 1.12 5.46 20.23
CA ARG A 102 1.45 5.90 18.87
C ARG A 102 2.81 6.62 18.76
N ASP A 103 3.64 6.56 19.81
CA ASP A 103 4.92 7.27 19.88
C ASP A 103 5.91 6.77 18.82
N ASN A 104 5.99 5.45 18.63
CA ASN A 104 6.77 4.85 17.56
C ASN A 104 5.91 4.68 16.29
N LYS A 105 6.15 5.56 15.32
CA LYS A 105 5.42 5.62 14.04
C LYS A 105 5.49 4.34 13.23
N CYS A 106 6.68 3.75 13.16
CA CYS A 106 6.89 2.49 12.45
C CYS A 106 6.10 1.35 13.09
N LYS A 107 6.23 1.21 14.41
CA LYS A 107 5.58 0.14 15.16
C LYS A 107 4.06 0.24 15.12
N TRP A 108 3.48 1.41 15.43
CA TRP A 108 2.02 1.53 15.47
C TRP A 108 1.42 1.32 14.07
N THR A 109 2.07 1.83 13.02
CA THR A 109 1.61 1.63 11.63
C THR A 109 1.63 0.16 11.27
N TYR A 110 2.71 -0.53 11.62
CA TYR A 110 2.81 -1.96 11.42
C TYR A 110 1.69 -2.70 12.17
N ASP A 111 1.48 -2.40 13.45
CA ASP A 111 0.43 -3.02 14.28
C ASP A 111 -0.97 -2.78 13.68
N PHE A 112 -1.24 -1.56 13.21
CA PHE A 112 -2.50 -1.19 12.55
C PHE A 112 -2.70 -1.98 11.25
N ILE A 113 -1.72 -1.99 10.35
CA ILE A 113 -1.82 -2.70 9.07
C ILE A 113 -1.92 -4.21 9.29
N LYS A 114 -1.19 -4.76 10.28
CA LYS A 114 -1.26 -6.17 10.68
C LYS A 114 -2.66 -6.55 11.15
N CYS A 115 -3.28 -5.73 12.00
CA CYS A 115 -4.67 -5.92 12.42
C CYS A 115 -5.62 -5.79 11.23
N ALA A 116 -5.53 -4.71 10.46
CA ALA A 116 -6.46 -4.41 9.39
C ALA A 116 -6.43 -5.45 8.24
N ARG A 117 -5.24 -6.00 7.92
CA ARG A 117 -5.03 -6.94 6.81
C ARG A 117 -5.80 -8.24 6.95
N VAL A 118 -6.11 -8.71 8.17
CA VAL A 118 -6.87 -9.96 8.36
C VAL A 118 -8.34 -9.83 7.96
N HIS A 119 -8.83 -8.58 7.88
CA HIS A 119 -10.21 -8.26 7.50
C HIS A 119 -10.34 -7.88 6.02
N MET A 120 -9.22 -7.60 5.33
CA MET A 120 -9.24 -7.16 3.95
C MET A 120 -9.16 -8.36 3.00
N PRO A 121 -9.89 -8.34 1.87
CA PRO A 121 -9.71 -9.33 0.83
C PRO A 121 -8.27 -9.29 0.32
N ASN A 122 -7.64 -10.46 0.19
CA ASN A 122 -6.28 -10.53 -0.31
C ASN A 122 -6.27 -10.12 -1.80
N PRO A 123 -5.64 -8.99 -2.17
CA PRO A 123 -5.65 -8.50 -3.54
C PRO A 123 -4.87 -9.40 -4.51
N PHE A 124 -4.09 -10.35 -3.98
CA PHE A 124 -3.30 -11.32 -4.75
C PHE A 124 -3.87 -12.74 -4.73
N GLU A 125 -5.01 -12.96 -4.05
CA GLU A 125 -5.69 -14.24 -4.12
C GLU A 125 -6.28 -14.42 -5.52
N LYS A 126 -5.82 -15.46 -6.24
CA LYS A 126 -6.40 -15.81 -7.54
C LYS A 126 -7.86 -16.18 -7.29
N LYS A 127 -8.80 -15.41 -7.82
CA LYS A 127 -10.18 -15.89 -7.98
C LYS A 127 -10.10 -17.14 -8.84
N ASN A 128 -10.32 -18.32 -8.26
CA ASN A 128 -10.63 -19.51 -9.02
C ASN A 128 -11.95 -19.22 -9.74
N THR A 129 -11.87 -18.74 -10.98
CA THR A 129 -13.01 -18.74 -11.88
C THR A 129 -13.41 -20.19 -12.05
N VAL A 130 -14.48 -20.60 -11.36
CA VAL A 130 -15.19 -21.83 -11.69
C VAL A 130 -15.65 -21.66 -13.14
N GLN A 131 -14.87 -22.20 -14.08
CA GLN A 131 -15.38 -22.56 -15.39
C GLN A 131 -16.47 -23.58 -15.13
N LYS A 132 -17.72 -23.11 -15.07
CA LYS A 132 -18.88 -23.97 -15.23
C LYS A 132 -18.76 -24.57 -16.64
N ALA A 133 -18.42 -25.85 -16.69
CA ALA A 133 -18.68 -26.71 -17.83
C ALA A 133 -20.19 -26.92 -17.99
#